data_AF-A0A3Q3IFB8-F1
#
_entry.id   AF-A0A3Q3IFB8-F1
#
_cell.length_a   1.000
_cell.length_b   1.000
_cell.length_c   1.000
_cell.angle_alpha   90.00
_cell.angle_beta   90.00
_cell.angle_gamma   90.00
#
_symmetry.space_group_name_H-M   'P 1'
#
loop_
_entity.id
_entity.type
_entity.pdbx_description
1 polymer ?
#
loop_
_entity_poly.entity_id
_entity_poly.type
_entity_poly.pdbx_seq_one_letter_code
_entity_poly.pdbx_strand_id
1 'polypeptide(L)'
;MSKHRNCAKTLIIADDEEVGAEELNPFSFREFLRWKEQDQDQEEDQDQTLSKSSSSPRLFDVGGLTFDPGVRSCCFFDPSLAPQEEEEEEWGRSFQSGIGNTSSLCAEDEEKETWFISKPDVQRGGGGGGENYEGDDETSMAEPVASCRGRSCQVQQLQEENLLLRRTVSELQRRSDADEHRLSELSEELQQRRRQEEKEAQDLEGMVHSVEQNLHLMTKRAVKAENSVSKMKVELQQLQVEVNSLRAENDRLKAAESQVVMTMRQNVQVASEYLNKMSCHAHSSIRLSRESLKTAAKFNTPEGLSDNT
;
A
#
# COMPACT_ATOMS: atom_id res chain seq x y z
N MET A 1 44.56 33.04 24.74
CA MET A 1 43.26 32.43 25.05
C MET A 1 42.35 32.61 23.85
N SER A 2 41.77 31.49 23.39
CA SER A 2 41.32 31.24 22.01
C SER A 2 40.04 31.96 21.56
N LYS A 3 40.00 32.15 20.25
CA LYS A 3 38.95 32.75 19.40
C LYS A 3 37.63 31.98 19.43
N HIS A 4 36.51 32.67 19.24
CA HIS A 4 35.34 32.12 18.52
C HIS A 4 34.81 33.16 17.54
N ARG A 5 34.78 32.78 16.27
CA ARG A 5 34.28 33.54 15.12
C ARG A 5 32.81 33.19 14.93
N ASN A 6 32.00 34.18 14.56
CA ASN A 6 30.62 33.99 14.11
C ASN A 6 30.59 32.94 12.99
N CYS A 7 30.03 31.77 13.29
CA CYS A 7 29.72 30.76 12.30
C CYS A 7 28.31 31.03 11.79
N ALA A 8 28.21 31.75 10.66
CA ALA A 8 27.01 31.73 9.84
C ALA A 8 26.80 30.28 9.40
N LYS A 9 25.78 29.62 9.96
CA LYS A 9 25.37 28.29 9.55
C LYS A 9 24.60 28.43 8.25
N THR A 10 25.30 28.35 7.13
CA THR A 10 24.67 28.04 5.85
C THR A 10 24.03 26.67 6.01
N LEU A 11 22.70 26.61 5.95
CA LEU A 11 21.95 25.35 5.81
C LEU A 11 22.27 24.81 4.42
N ILE A 12 23.36 24.06 4.32
CA ILE A 12 23.60 23.17 3.19
C ILE A 12 22.72 21.96 3.48
N ILE A 13 21.52 21.96 2.91
CA ILE A 13 20.76 20.73 2.68
C ILE A 13 21.61 19.98 1.65
N ALA A 14 22.48 19.10 2.12
CA ALA A 14 22.98 18.03 1.27
C ALA A 14 21.74 17.20 0.94
N ASP A 15 21.24 17.41 -0.27
CA ASP A 15 20.34 16.50 -0.94
C ASP A 15 21.15 15.21 -1.13
N ASP A 16 21.07 14.34 -0.13
CA ASP A 16 21.67 13.00 -0.18
C ASP A 16 20.77 12.14 -1.06
N GLU A 17 20.63 12.55 -2.33
CA GLU A 17 20.23 11.71 -3.44
C GLU A 17 21.43 10.81 -3.75
N GLU A 18 21.74 9.89 -2.83
CA GLU A 18 22.47 8.69 -3.17
C GLU A 18 21.47 7.78 -3.92
N VAL A 19 21.20 8.15 -5.18
CA VAL A 19 20.48 7.33 -6.17
C VAL A 19 21.43 6.20 -6.59
N GLY A 20 21.81 5.38 -5.62
CA GLY A 20 22.68 4.24 -5.78
C GLY A 20 21.85 2.96 -5.78
N ALA A 21 21.70 2.35 -6.96
CA ALA A 21 21.25 0.97 -7.19
C ALA A 21 19.76 0.60 -7.10
N GLU A 22 18.84 1.47 -6.65
CA GLU A 22 17.39 1.13 -6.66
C GLU A 22 16.73 1.17 -8.06
N GLU A 23 17.44 1.64 -9.10
CA GLU A 23 16.91 1.76 -10.48
C GLU A 23 16.96 0.45 -11.29
N LEU A 24 17.36 -0.66 -10.67
CA LEU A 24 17.29 -2.01 -11.25
C LEU A 24 16.08 -2.81 -10.76
N ASN A 25 15.12 -2.19 -10.09
CA ASN A 25 13.88 -2.88 -9.73
C ASN A 25 12.97 -2.98 -10.97
N PRO A 26 12.78 -4.20 -11.55
CA PRO A 26 11.94 -4.40 -12.73
C PRO A 26 10.44 -4.13 -12.48
N PHE A 27 10.05 -3.87 -11.23
CA PHE A 27 8.70 -3.49 -10.82
C PHE A 27 8.61 -2.03 -10.33
N SER A 28 9.59 -1.18 -10.64
CA SER A 28 9.55 0.24 -10.25
C SER A 28 8.54 1.04 -11.08
N PHE A 29 7.99 2.11 -10.49
CA PHE A 29 7.09 3.02 -11.22
C PHE A 29 7.80 3.73 -12.39
N ARG A 30 9.13 3.92 -12.33
CA ARG A 30 9.93 4.46 -13.44
C ARG A 30 10.00 3.49 -14.62
N GLU A 31 10.11 2.19 -14.36
CA GLU A 31 10.01 1.17 -15.42
C GLU A 31 8.60 1.10 -16.02
N PHE A 32 7.57 1.21 -15.18
CA PHE A 32 6.17 1.30 -15.65
C PHE A 32 5.95 2.47 -16.60
N LEU A 33 6.53 3.65 -16.31
CA LEU A 33 6.46 4.79 -17.22
C LEU A 33 7.24 4.55 -18.52
N ARG A 34 8.43 3.94 -18.44
CA ARG A 34 9.23 3.56 -19.61
C ARG A 34 8.50 2.61 -20.55
N TRP A 35 7.75 1.63 -20.02
CA TRP A 35 6.89 0.76 -20.82
C TRP A 35 5.76 1.51 -21.52
N LYS A 36 5.13 2.47 -20.84
CA LYS A 36 4.04 3.26 -21.42
C LYS A 36 4.52 4.18 -22.56
N GLU A 37 5.76 4.65 -22.50
CA GLU A 37 6.37 5.44 -23.57
C GLU A 37 6.73 4.56 -24.78
N GLN A 38 7.13 3.31 -24.56
CA GLN A 38 7.51 2.37 -25.63
C GLN A 38 6.33 1.88 -26.50
N ASP A 39 5.10 1.88 -25.96
CA ASP A 39 3.88 1.56 -26.73
C ASP A 39 3.48 2.70 -27.69
N GLN A 40 3.94 3.94 -27.47
CA GLN A 40 3.62 5.07 -28.36
C GLN A 40 4.52 5.10 -29.60
N ASP A 41 5.77 4.62 -29.50
CA ASP A 41 6.73 4.63 -30.60
C ASP A 41 6.51 3.50 -31.63
N GLN A 42 5.65 2.52 -31.35
CA GLN A 42 5.36 1.40 -32.27
C GLN A 42 4.18 1.63 -33.22
N GLU A 43 3.36 2.67 -33.01
CA GLU A 43 2.22 2.98 -33.90
C GLU A 43 2.54 3.99 -35.02
N GLU A 44 3.75 4.55 -35.11
CA GLU A 44 4.05 5.62 -36.08
C GLU A 44 4.63 5.15 -37.44
N ASP A 45 4.90 3.85 -37.66
CA ASP A 45 5.63 3.40 -38.86
C ASP A 45 4.76 2.88 -40.03
N GLN A 46 3.44 3.05 -39.97
CA GLN A 46 2.55 2.75 -41.11
C GLN A 46 1.50 3.84 -41.27
N ASP A 47 1.87 4.95 -41.90
CA ASP A 47 1.04 5.62 -42.93
C ASP A 47 1.70 6.93 -43.41
N GLN A 48 2.57 6.81 -44.42
CA GLN A 48 2.77 7.91 -45.37
C GLN A 48 1.81 7.70 -46.55
N THR A 49 0.85 8.60 -46.75
CA THR A 49 0.77 9.44 -47.96
C THR A 49 -0.47 10.34 -47.99
N LEU A 50 -0.22 11.59 -48.41
CA LEU A 50 -1.13 12.58 -49.02
C LEU A 50 -1.87 13.59 -48.10
N SER A 51 -1.23 14.77 -48.04
CA SER A 51 -1.75 16.09 -48.46
C SER A 51 -1.87 17.17 -47.36
N LYS A 52 -1.06 18.24 -47.55
CA LYS A 52 -1.32 19.69 -47.33
C LYS A 52 -2.35 20.04 -46.24
N SER A 53 -2.08 20.88 -45.24
CA SER A 53 -1.51 22.24 -45.33
C SER A 53 -1.33 22.88 -43.93
N SER A 54 -0.28 23.69 -43.80
CA SER A 54 -0.04 24.85 -42.92
C SER A 54 -1.09 25.32 -41.88
N SER A 55 -0.57 25.55 -40.66
CA SER A 55 -0.78 26.70 -39.75
C SER A 55 -2.18 27.05 -39.22
N SER A 56 -2.37 27.00 -37.88
CA SER A 56 -2.48 28.19 -36.99
C SER A 56 -3.07 27.80 -35.60
N PRO A 57 -2.66 28.44 -34.49
CA PRO A 57 -3.13 28.12 -33.14
C PRO A 57 -4.43 28.88 -32.80
N ARG A 58 -5.37 28.24 -32.09
CA ARG A 58 -6.58 28.91 -31.57
C ARG A 58 -6.50 29.15 -30.07
N LEU A 59 -6.16 30.40 -29.78
CA LEU A 59 -6.70 31.26 -28.72
C LEU A 59 -8.10 30.82 -28.22
N PHE A 60 -8.26 30.61 -26.91
CA PHE A 60 -9.55 30.78 -26.24
C PHE A 60 -9.41 31.70 -25.04
N ASP A 61 -10.40 32.57 -24.98
CA ASP A 61 -10.48 33.87 -24.34
C ASP A 61 -11.02 33.75 -22.90
N VAL A 62 -10.51 34.62 -22.03
CA VAL A 62 -10.93 34.77 -20.64
C VAL A 62 -12.13 35.71 -20.62
N GLY A 63 -13.30 35.22 -20.22
CA GLY A 63 -14.48 36.08 -20.12
C GLY A 63 -15.63 35.52 -19.29
N GLY A 64 -15.77 36.04 -18.06
CA GLY A 64 -17.07 36.38 -17.47
C GLY A 64 -17.84 35.31 -16.71
N LEU A 65 -17.49 35.08 -15.43
CA LEU A 65 -18.40 34.46 -14.47
C LEU A 65 -19.44 35.50 -14.01
N THR A 66 -20.65 35.42 -14.55
CA THR A 66 -21.84 36.01 -13.94
C THR A 66 -22.56 34.95 -13.13
N PHE A 67 -22.55 35.11 -11.81
CA PHE A 67 -23.38 34.35 -10.87
C PHE A 67 -24.85 34.72 -11.08
N ASP A 68 -25.72 33.72 -11.24
CA ASP A 68 -27.16 33.84 -11.04
C ASP A 68 -27.62 32.77 -10.03
N PRO A 69 -28.26 33.13 -8.89
CA PRO A 69 -28.54 32.23 -7.78
C PRO A 69 -29.96 31.67 -7.88
N GLY A 70 -30.11 30.43 -8.35
CA GLY A 70 -31.47 29.91 -8.44
C GLY A 70 -31.69 28.51 -8.98
N VAL A 71 -30.82 27.52 -8.72
CA VAL A 71 -31.25 26.11 -8.85
C VAL A 71 -30.64 25.27 -7.73
N ARG A 72 -31.53 24.84 -6.84
CA ARG A 72 -31.31 23.94 -5.71
C ARG A 72 -31.18 22.52 -6.27
N SER A 73 -30.04 21.86 -6.09
CA SER A 73 -29.95 20.40 -6.22
C SER A 73 -28.96 19.85 -5.20
N CYS A 74 -29.46 18.88 -4.45
CA CYS A 74 -29.02 18.42 -3.15
C CYS A 74 -27.72 17.61 -3.22
N CYS A 75 -26.73 17.94 -2.39
CA CYS A 75 -25.72 17.04 -1.84
C CYS A 75 -24.98 17.74 -0.69
N PHE A 76 -25.62 17.86 0.47
CA PHE A 76 -24.93 18.07 1.74
C PHE A 76 -25.62 17.18 2.78
N PHE A 77 -24.89 16.21 3.31
CA PHE A 77 -25.22 15.61 4.60
C PHE A 77 -24.26 16.14 5.65
N ASP A 78 -24.86 16.69 6.68
CA ASP A 78 -24.30 17.37 7.85
C ASP A 78 -23.95 16.35 8.95
N PRO A 79 -22.78 16.41 9.61
CA PRO A 79 -22.42 15.51 10.69
C PRO A 79 -22.80 16.10 12.05
N SER A 80 -23.96 15.73 12.59
CA SER A 80 -24.17 15.85 14.03
C SER A 80 -25.15 14.79 14.52
N LEU A 81 -24.63 13.87 15.35
CA LEU A 81 -25.20 13.26 16.55
C LEU A 81 -24.51 11.90 16.82
N ALA A 82 -23.53 11.92 17.73
CA ALA A 82 -23.03 10.73 18.44
C ALA A 82 -24.04 10.32 19.54
N PRO A 83 -24.00 9.06 20.03
CA PRO A 83 -23.07 8.67 21.11
C PRO A 83 -22.35 7.34 20.81
N GLN A 84 -21.03 7.23 20.93
CA GLN A 84 -20.26 6.80 22.11
C GLN A 84 -20.79 5.53 22.79
N GLU A 85 -20.09 4.41 22.57
CA GLU A 85 -19.71 3.32 23.50
C GLU A 85 -19.00 2.26 22.62
N GLU A 86 -17.66 2.24 22.65
CA GLU A 86 -16.85 1.23 23.37
C GLU A 86 -17.10 -0.20 22.87
N GLU A 87 -16.20 -0.68 22.01
CA GLU A 87 -15.55 -2.01 22.09
C GLU A 87 -14.57 -2.13 20.91
N GLU A 88 -13.31 -1.78 21.19
CA GLU A 88 -12.19 -2.47 20.55
C GLU A 88 -12.16 -3.87 21.15
N GLU A 89 -12.38 -4.94 20.37
CA GLU A 89 -11.83 -6.25 20.69
C GLU A 89 -11.95 -7.23 19.50
N GLU A 90 -10.79 -7.83 19.17
CA GLU A 90 -10.68 -9.24 18.77
C GLU A 90 -11.04 -9.65 17.32
N TRP A 91 -10.23 -9.20 16.36
CA TRP A 91 -10.03 -9.95 15.11
C TRP A 91 -9.16 -11.19 15.39
N GLY A 92 -9.78 -12.25 15.92
CA GLY A 92 -9.05 -13.46 16.25
C GLY A 92 -9.88 -14.61 16.82
N ARG A 93 -11.01 -15.01 16.22
CA ARG A 93 -11.65 -16.30 16.56
C ARG A 93 -12.24 -17.04 15.36
N SER A 94 -11.54 -18.11 15.00
CA SER A 94 -12.01 -19.43 14.55
C SER A 94 -13.29 -19.55 13.71
N PHE A 95 -13.11 -19.96 12.45
CA PHE A 95 -14.16 -20.60 11.66
C PHE A 95 -14.53 -21.97 12.28
N GLN A 96 -15.67 -22.05 12.96
CA GLN A 96 -16.37 -23.31 13.18
C GLN A 96 -17.25 -23.59 11.96
N SER A 97 -16.84 -24.56 11.13
CA SER A 97 -17.73 -25.16 10.14
C SER A 97 -18.29 -26.46 10.72
N GLY A 98 -19.53 -26.38 11.20
CA GLY A 98 -20.34 -27.53 11.53
C GLY A 98 -20.93 -28.16 10.26
N ILE A 99 -20.60 -29.42 10.04
CA ILE A 99 -21.47 -30.38 9.36
C ILE A 99 -21.15 -31.75 9.95
N GLY A 100 -22.12 -32.31 10.67
CA GLY A 100 -22.04 -33.66 11.19
C GLY A 100 -22.36 -34.65 10.09
N ASN A 101 -21.47 -35.62 9.85
CA ASN A 101 -21.78 -36.84 9.13
C ASN A 101 -21.17 -38.03 9.89
N THR A 102 -22.07 -38.71 10.59
CA THR A 102 -22.11 -40.07 11.12
C THR A 102 -20.98 -41.08 10.79
N SER A 103 -20.74 -41.96 11.79
CA SER A 103 -20.35 -43.39 11.67
C SER A 103 -18.84 -43.66 11.54
N SER A 104 -18.20 -44.65 12.18
CA SER A 104 -18.50 -45.66 13.20
C SER A 104 -17.15 -46.31 13.58
N LEU A 105 -17.09 -46.90 14.77
CA LEU A 105 -15.96 -47.55 15.44
C LEU A 105 -15.15 -48.58 14.62
N CYS A 106 -13.85 -48.64 15.00
CA CYS A 106 -12.94 -49.77 15.23
C CYS A 106 -13.08 -51.08 14.43
N ALA A 107 -11.97 -51.53 13.86
CA ALA A 107 -11.51 -52.92 13.94
C ALA A 107 -10.02 -53.01 13.62
N GLU A 108 -9.29 -53.71 14.47
CA GLU A 108 -7.96 -54.24 14.20
C GLU A 108 -8.12 -55.56 13.40
N ASP A 109 -7.00 -56.00 12.82
CA ASP A 109 -6.71 -57.33 12.26
C ASP A 109 -7.08 -57.70 10.79
N GLU A 110 -6.14 -58.49 10.25
CA GLU A 110 -6.18 -59.44 9.12
C GLU A 110 -5.89 -58.89 7.71
N GLU A 111 -4.68 -59.08 7.17
CA GLU A 111 -4.14 -60.29 6.50
C GLU A 111 -4.54 -60.43 5.01
N LYS A 112 -3.50 -60.44 4.14
CA LYS A 112 -3.41 -61.06 2.78
C LYS A 112 -4.27 -60.39 1.68
N GLU A 113 -3.84 -60.15 0.44
CA GLU A 113 -3.03 -60.99 -0.44
C GLU A 113 -2.62 -60.20 -1.73
N THR A 114 -1.35 -60.41 -2.13
CA THR A 114 -0.82 -60.59 -3.50
C THR A 114 -1.07 -59.60 -4.66
N TRP A 115 0.01 -58.89 -5.06
CA TRP A 115 0.42 -58.83 -6.48
C TRP A 115 1.95 -58.72 -6.58
N PHE A 116 2.56 -59.73 -7.21
CA PHE A 116 4.01 -59.92 -7.36
C PHE A 116 4.64 -58.87 -8.31
N ILE A 117 5.70 -58.20 -7.86
CA ILE A 117 6.77 -57.67 -8.73
C ILE A 117 8.11 -57.85 -8.00
N SER A 118 8.89 -58.85 -8.38
CA SER A 118 10.30 -58.94 -8.03
C SER A 118 11.14 -58.76 -9.29
N LYS A 119 12.06 -57.79 -9.23
CA LYS A 119 13.17 -57.59 -10.17
C LYS A 119 14.23 -58.68 -10.03
N PRO A 120 15.03 -58.95 -11.07
CA PRO A 120 16.16 -59.86 -11.02
C PRO A 120 17.40 -59.17 -10.45
N ASP A 121 18.25 -59.94 -9.78
CA ASP A 121 19.65 -59.58 -9.55
C ASP A 121 20.56 -60.76 -9.89
N VAL A 122 21.73 -60.43 -10.44
CA VAL A 122 22.63 -61.31 -11.15
C VAL A 122 23.78 -61.81 -10.25
N GLN A 123 24.12 -63.08 -10.44
CA GLN A 123 25.37 -63.77 -10.08
C GLN A 123 25.70 -63.97 -8.58
N ARG A 124 25.86 -65.25 -8.17
CA ARG A 124 27.16 -65.95 -8.18
C ARG A 124 27.11 -67.20 -7.30
N GLY A 125 27.58 -68.33 -7.85
CA GLY A 125 28.25 -69.39 -7.09
C GLY A 125 27.36 -70.41 -6.39
N GLY A 126 26.71 -71.29 -7.15
CA GLY A 126 26.23 -72.57 -6.64
C GLY A 126 27.29 -73.66 -6.85
N GLY A 127 27.83 -74.19 -5.77
CA GLY A 127 28.65 -75.40 -5.78
C GLY A 127 27.83 -76.64 -5.41
N GLY A 128 28.26 -77.78 -5.95
CA GLY A 128 28.25 -79.06 -5.23
C GLY A 128 27.05 -80.00 -5.42
N GLY A 129 27.34 -81.17 -6.00
CA GLY A 129 26.96 -82.45 -5.39
C GLY A 129 25.80 -83.23 -6.04
N GLY A 130 26.09 -84.46 -6.48
CA GLY A 130 25.12 -85.49 -6.91
C GLY A 130 25.40 -85.98 -8.33
N GLU A 131 26.45 -86.78 -8.58
CA GLU A 131 26.46 -88.25 -8.51
C GLU A 131 25.49 -88.97 -9.47
N ASN A 132 26.11 -89.69 -10.43
CA ASN A 132 25.67 -90.94 -11.07
C ASN A 132 24.42 -90.97 -11.97
N TYR A 133 24.63 -91.12 -13.28
CA TYR A 133 24.19 -92.33 -14.01
C TYR A 133 24.93 -92.43 -15.37
N GLU A 134 25.86 -93.36 -15.45
CA GLU A 134 26.47 -93.84 -16.70
C GLU A 134 25.47 -94.83 -17.31
N GLY A 135 24.67 -94.35 -18.26
CA GLY A 135 23.69 -95.13 -19.00
C GLY A 135 24.20 -95.43 -20.40
N ASP A 136 24.99 -96.49 -20.50
CA ASP A 136 25.12 -97.31 -21.70
C ASP A 136 23.73 -97.88 -22.05
N ASP A 137 23.17 -97.47 -23.19
CA ASP A 137 22.21 -98.29 -23.90
C ASP A 137 22.32 -97.98 -25.41
N GLU A 138 23.18 -98.76 -26.06
CA GLU A 138 23.15 -99.06 -27.49
C GLU A 138 21.79 -99.66 -27.88
N THR A 139 20.74 -98.83 -27.96
CA THR A 139 19.45 -99.29 -28.52
C THR A 139 19.25 -98.78 -29.93
N SER A 140 19.89 -99.50 -30.85
CA SER A 140 19.42 -99.66 -32.23
C SER A 140 17.95 -100.07 -32.20
N MET A 141 17.07 -99.18 -32.65
CA MET A 141 15.72 -99.54 -33.07
C MET A 141 15.54 -99.18 -34.53
N ALA A 142 15.58 -100.25 -35.32
CA ALA A 142 15.26 -100.34 -36.72
C ALA A 142 14.01 -99.54 -37.11
N GLU A 143 14.05 -99.07 -38.35
CA GLU A 143 12.90 -98.53 -39.08
C GLU A 143 11.65 -99.41 -38.94
N PRO A 144 10.47 -98.78 -38.74
CA PRO A 144 9.26 -99.23 -39.39
C PRO A 144 9.04 -98.35 -40.62
N VAL A 145 9.40 -98.89 -41.78
CA VAL A 145 9.01 -98.42 -43.11
C VAL A 145 7.49 -98.60 -43.27
N ALA A 146 6.72 -97.75 -42.59
CA ALA A 146 5.27 -97.60 -42.78
C ALA A 146 4.71 -96.27 -42.22
N SER A 147 5.54 -95.27 -41.90
CA SER A 147 5.09 -93.93 -41.44
C SER A 147 5.84 -92.77 -42.14
N CYS A 148 6.17 -92.93 -43.41
CA CYS A 148 6.93 -91.92 -44.16
C CYS A 148 6.05 -90.72 -44.61
N ARG A 149 4.74 -90.91 -44.79
CA ARG A 149 3.82 -89.79 -45.14
C ARG A 149 3.48 -88.91 -43.94
N GLY A 150 3.17 -89.48 -42.77
CA GLY A 150 2.80 -88.71 -41.57
C GLY A 150 3.96 -87.89 -40.98
N ARG A 151 5.18 -88.43 -40.98
CA ARG A 151 6.37 -87.70 -40.50
C ARG A 151 6.75 -86.52 -41.40
N SER A 152 6.58 -86.64 -42.72
CA SER A 152 6.85 -85.52 -43.63
C SER A 152 5.87 -84.36 -43.44
N CYS A 153 4.58 -84.66 -43.23
CA CYS A 153 3.56 -83.66 -42.93
C CYS A 153 3.80 -82.99 -41.57
N GLN A 154 4.22 -83.75 -40.56
CA GLN A 154 4.56 -83.23 -39.23
C GLN A 154 5.76 -82.28 -39.27
N VAL A 155 6.82 -82.65 -40.00
CA VAL A 155 8.02 -81.81 -40.17
C VAL A 155 7.70 -80.52 -40.92
N GLN A 156 6.86 -80.60 -41.96
CA GLN A 156 6.42 -79.42 -42.71
C GLN A 156 5.58 -78.47 -41.85
N GLN A 157 4.65 -79.00 -41.04
CA GLN A 157 3.86 -78.20 -40.11
C GLN A 157 4.73 -77.50 -39.06
N LEU A 158 5.71 -78.21 -38.49
CA LEU A 158 6.67 -77.62 -37.55
C LEU A 158 7.53 -76.53 -38.22
N GLN A 159 7.89 -76.67 -39.49
CA GLN A 159 8.62 -75.64 -40.22
C GLN A 159 7.78 -74.38 -40.42
N GLU A 160 6.50 -74.53 -40.77
CA GLU A 160 5.56 -73.40 -40.91
C GLU A 160 5.33 -72.71 -39.56
N GLU A 161 5.14 -73.47 -38.49
CA GLU A 161 5.03 -72.93 -37.13
C GLU A 161 6.32 -72.22 -36.69
N ASN A 162 7.49 -72.79 -36.99
CA ASN A 162 8.76 -72.14 -36.67
C ASN A 162 8.95 -70.82 -37.43
N LEU A 163 8.52 -70.78 -38.69
CA LEU A 163 8.53 -69.57 -39.51
C LEU A 163 7.57 -68.51 -38.92
N LEU A 164 6.37 -68.92 -38.47
CA LEU A 164 5.42 -68.04 -37.81
C LEU A 164 5.96 -67.50 -36.48
N LEU A 165 6.52 -68.36 -35.63
CA LEU A 165 7.12 -67.96 -34.36
C LEU A 165 8.26 -66.96 -34.57
N ARG A 166 9.15 -67.19 -35.55
CA ARG A 166 10.22 -66.24 -35.89
C ARG A 166 9.66 -64.88 -36.29
N ARG A 167 8.62 -64.84 -37.12
CA ARG A 167 7.94 -63.58 -37.49
C ARG A 167 7.34 -62.88 -36.28
N THR A 168 6.67 -63.61 -35.40
CA THR A 168 6.08 -63.07 -34.17
C THR A 168 7.15 -62.51 -33.23
N VAL A 169 8.27 -63.22 -33.06
CA VAL A 169 9.41 -62.73 -32.26
C VAL A 169 9.99 -61.45 -32.85
N SER A 170 10.21 -61.40 -34.17
CA SER A 170 10.71 -60.17 -34.81
C SER A 170 9.72 -59.01 -34.70
N GLU A 171 8.42 -59.25 -34.81
CA GLU A 171 7.40 -58.21 -34.61
C GLU A 171 7.36 -57.71 -33.17
N LEU A 172 7.43 -58.62 -32.19
CA LEU A 172 7.50 -58.25 -30.78
C LEU A 172 8.76 -57.45 -30.46
N GLN A 173 9.90 -57.82 -31.04
CA GLN A 173 11.15 -57.04 -30.90
C GLN A 173 10.99 -55.63 -31.46
N ARG A 174 10.44 -55.46 -32.67
CA ARG A 174 10.20 -54.12 -33.23
C ARG A 174 9.26 -53.28 -32.37
N ARG A 175 8.22 -53.88 -31.79
CA ARG A 175 7.32 -53.19 -30.87
C ARG A 175 8.02 -52.80 -29.57
N SER A 176 8.80 -53.71 -29.00
CA SER A 176 9.63 -53.46 -27.82
C SER A 176 10.57 -52.28 -28.05
N ASP A 177 11.29 -52.26 -29.18
CA ASP A 177 12.21 -51.17 -29.52
C ASP A 177 11.46 -49.83 -29.66
N ALA A 178 10.28 -49.82 -30.30
CA ALA A 178 9.46 -48.61 -30.43
C ALA A 178 8.92 -48.11 -29.08
N ASP A 179 8.51 -49.03 -28.21
CA ASP A 179 8.06 -48.69 -26.85
C ASP A 179 9.22 -48.19 -26.00
N GLU A 180 10.42 -48.77 -26.11
CA GLU A 180 11.65 -48.30 -25.44
C GLU A 180 12.01 -46.87 -25.85
N HIS A 181 11.96 -46.55 -27.16
CA HIS A 181 12.17 -45.19 -27.65
C HIS A 181 11.15 -44.21 -27.07
N ARG A 182 9.86 -44.57 -27.11
CA ARG A 182 8.79 -43.72 -26.57
C ARG A 182 8.93 -43.51 -25.06
N LEU A 183 9.33 -44.55 -24.31
CA LEU A 183 9.59 -44.44 -22.88
C LEU A 183 10.78 -43.50 -22.60
N SER A 184 11.83 -43.54 -23.43
CA SER A 184 12.97 -42.61 -23.33
C SER A 184 12.54 -41.17 -23.57
N GLU A 185 11.79 -40.91 -24.65
CA GLU A 185 11.27 -39.57 -24.97
C GLU A 185 10.40 -38.99 -23.85
N LEU A 186 9.46 -39.78 -23.32
CA LEU A 186 8.60 -39.36 -22.21
C LEU A 186 9.41 -39.12 -20.93
N SER A 187 10.44 -39.93 -20.67
CA SER A 187 11.34 -39.72 -19.53
C SER A 187 12.09 -38.40 -19.64
N GLU A 188 12.61 -38.08 -20.82
CA GLU A 188 13.28 -36.81 -21.11
C GLU A 188 12.32 -35.63 -20.96
N GLU A 189 11.10 -35.72 -21.48
CA GLU A 189 10.08 -34.66 -21.33
C GLU A 189 9.74 -34.42 -19.85
N LEU A 190 9.52 -35.49 -19.07
CA LEU A 190 9.25 -35.36 -17.64
C LEU A 190 10.41 -34.73 -16.87
N GLN A 191 11.66 -35.09 -17.20
CA GLN A 191 12.82 -34.46 -16.59
C GLN A 191 12.94 -32.99 -16.98
N GLN A 192 12.63 -32.62 -18.22
CA GLN A 192 12.63 -31.24 -18.68
C GLN A 192 11.56 -30.43 -17.95
N ARG A 193 10.33 -30.95 -17.84
CA ARG A 193 9.25 -30.30 -17.08
C ARG A 193 9.64 -30.09 -15.63
N ARG A 194 10.21 -31.10 -14.98
CA ARG A 194 10.69 -30.97 -13.59
C ARG A 194 11.70 -29.83 -13.42
N ARG A 195 12.68 -29.71 -14.32
CA ARG A 195 13.67 -28.62 -14.26
C ARG A 195 13.04 -27.25 -14.49
N GLN A 196 12.05 -27.18 -15.37
CA GLN A 196 11.31 -25.94 -15.63
C GLN A 196 10.47 -25.51 -14.43
N GLU A 197 9.71 -26.43 -13.84
CA GLU A 197 8.92 -26.19 -12.63
C GLU A 197 9.80 -25.76 -11.45
N GLU A 198 10.96 -26.39 -11.25
CA GLU A 198 11.92 -26.01 -10.22
C GLU A 198 12.44 -24.58 -10.43
N LYS A 199 12.73 -24.21 -11.68
CA LYS A 199 13.16 -22.84 -12.02
C LYS A 199 12.05 -21.82 -11.77
N GLU A 200 10.82 -22.10 -12.20
CA GLU A 200 9.67 -21.22 -11.97
C GLU A 200 9.38 -21.06 -10.48
N ALA A 201 9.51 -22.14 -9.69
CA ALA A 201 9.39 -22.07 -8.24
C ALA A 201 10.46 -21.15 -7.63
N GLN A 202 11.73 -21.25 -8.07
CA GLN A 202 12.80 -20.36 -7.61
C GLN A 202 12.56 -18.89 -8.00
N ASP A 203 12.08 -18.63 -9.22
CA ASP A 203 11.76 -17.27 -9.68
C ASP A 203 10.61 -16.67 -8.84
N LEU A 204 9.56 -17.46 -8.57
CA LEU A 204 8.44 -17.05 -7.71
C LEU A 204 8.87 -16.81 -6.27
N GLU A 205 9.74 -17.65 -5.71
CA GLU A 205 10.33 -17.42 -4.40
C GLU A 205 11.08 -16.07 -4.38
N GLY A 206 11.88 -15.77 -5.40
CA GLY A 206 12.56 -14.47 -5.52
C GLY A 206 11.60 -13.28 -5.51
N MET A 207 10.48 -13.39 -6.23
CA MET A 207 9.42 -12.38 -6.23
C MET A 207 8.78 -12.22 -4.84
N VAL A 208 8.49 -13.32 -4.14
CA VAL A 208 7.93 -13.31 -2.78
C VAL A 208 8.88 -12.60 -1.81
N HIS A 209 10.17 -12.93 -1.81
CA HIS A 209 11.16 -12.26 -0.94
C HIS A 209 11.22 -10.74 -1.21
N SER A 210 11.13 -10.31 -2.47
CA SER A 210 11.10 -8.89 -2.83
C SER A 210 9.84 -8.19 -2.30
N VAL A 211 8.66 -8.80 -2.48
CA VAL A 211 7.39 -8.28 -1.96
C VAL A 211 7.41 -8.20 -0.44
N GLU A 212 7.93 -9.22 0.23
CA GLU A 212 8.09 -9.22 1.68
C GLU A 212 8.97 -8.06 2.13
N GLN A 213 10.13 -7.84 1.52
CA GLN A 213 11.00 -6.72 1.85
C GLN A 213 10.31 -5.37 1.65
N ASN A 214 9.58 -5.21 0.55
CA ASN A 214 8.81 -3.98 0.28
C ASN A 214 7.74 -3.74 1.35
N LEU A 215 7.02 -4.78 1.75
CA LEU A 215 6.02 -4.71 2.80
C LEU A 215 6.64 -4.30 4.14
N HIS A 216 7.80 -4.87 4.50
CA HIS A 216 8.54 -4.45 5.70
C HIS A 216 8.94 -2.97 5.66
N LEU A 217 9.40 -2.47 4.51
CA LEU A 217 9.72 -1.05 4.34
C LEU A 217 8.47 -0.17 4.44
N MET A 218 7.35 -0.59 3.84
CA MET A 218 6.08 0.11 3.91
C MET A 218 5.59 0.23 5.36
N THR A 219 5.62 -0.86 6.12
CA THR A 219 5.26 -0.88 7.54
C THR A 219 6.16 0.06 8.36
N LYS A 220 7.49 0.03 8.13
CA LYS A 220 8.42 0.96 8.79
C LYS A 220 8.11 2.42 8.47
N ARG A 221 7.82 2.74 7.20
CA ARG A 221 7.46 4.10 6.75
C ARG A 221 6.13 4.55 7.37
N ALA A 222 5.14 3.67 7.41
CA ALA A 222 3.84 3.91 8.03
C ALA A 222 3.99 4.24 9.53
N VAL A 223 4.68 3.39 10.28
CA VAL A 223 4.92 3.62 11.72
C VAL A 223 5.68 4.93 11.98
N LYS A 224 6.64 5.29 11.13
CA LYS A 224 7.34 6.59 11.25
C LYS A 224 6.40 7.77 11.00
N ALA A 225 5.51 7.65 10.02
CA ALA A 225 4.50 8.66 9.74
C ALA A 225 3.50 8.79 10.89
N GLU A 226 2.99 7.68 11.43
CA GLU A 226 2.09 7.64 12.59
C GLU A 226 2.68 8.32 13.82
N ASN A 227 3.96 8.04 14.12
CA ASN A 227 4.67 8.68 15.22
C ASN A 227 4.80 10.20 15.01
N SER A 228 5.02 10.63 13.76
CA SER A 228 5.12 12.06 13.42
C SER A 228 3.76 12.76 13.58
N VAL A 229 2.69 12.12 13.11
CA VAL A 229 1.31 12.62 13.28
C VAL A 229 0.93 12.71 14.75
N SER A 230 1.30 11.72 15.56
CA SER A 230 1.04 11.73 17.01
C SER A 230 1.70 12.91 17.71
N LYS A 231 2.96 13.24 17.36
CA LYS A 231 3.65 14.43 17.88
C LYS A 231 2.98 15.72 17.46
N MET A 232 2.68 15.87 16.16
CA MET A 232 1.99 17.05 15.63
C MET A 232 0.61 17.24 16.27
N LYS A 233 -0.13 16.16 16.55
CA LYS A 233 -1.42 16.21 17.24
C LYS A 233 -1.29 16.78 18.65
N VAL A 234 -0.27 16.37 19.40
CA VAL A 234 0.02 16.90 20.74
C VAL A 234 0.40 18.38 20.66
N GLU A 235 1.27 18.78 19.72
CA GLU A 235 1.67 20.18 19.52
C GLU A 235 0.47 21.06 19.14
N LEU A 236 -0.40 20.59 18.23
CA LEU A 236 -1.62 21.30 17.86
C LEU A 236 -2.56 21.51 19.07
N GLN A 237 -2.74 20.48 19.90
CA GLN A 237 -3.55 20.60 21.11
C GLN A 237 -2.93 21.59 22.10
N GLN A 238 -1.61 21.57 22.27
CA GLN A 238 -0.91 22.51 23.13
C GLN A 238 -1.06 23.96 22.65
N LEU A 239 -0.83 24.21 21.36
CA LEU A 239 -1.00 25.53 20.77
C LEU A 239 -2.46 26.01 20.85
N GLN A 240 -3.43 25.11 20.67
CA GLN A 240 -4.84 25.44 20.82
C GLN A 240 -5.19 25.91 22.24
N VAL A 241 -4.62 25.26 23.26
CA VAL A 241 -4.77 25.68 24.67
C VAL A 241 -4.13 27.05 24.90
N GLU A 242 -2.93 27.28 24.36
CA GLU A 242 -2.22 28.56 24.49
C GLU A 242 -2.99 29.72 23.85
N VAL A 243 -3.51 29.53 22.63
CA VAL A 243 -4.35 30.52 21.94
C VAL A 243 -5.59 30.87 22.76
N ASN A 244 -6.24 29.87 23.35
CA ASN A 244 -7.42 30.08 24.19
C ASN A 244 -7.07 30.86 25.48
N SER A 245 -5.94 30.54 26.10
CA SER A 245 -5.44 31.24 27.28
C SER A 245 -5.13 32.71 26.99
N LEU A 246 -4.36 32.98 25.92
CA LEU A 246 -4.01 34.34 25.50
C LEU A 246 -5.24 35.15 25.09
N ARG A 247 -6.22 34.52 24.43
CA ARG A 247 -7.50 35.16 24.09
C ARG A 247 -8.25 35.59 25.36
N ALA A 248 -8.41 34.69 26.32
CA ALA A 248 -9.08 34.99 27.59
C ALA A 248 -8.37 36.09 28.37
N GLU A 249 -7.03 36.08 28.38
CA GLU A 249 -6.25 37.15 29.01
C GLU A 249 -6.40 38.49 28.29
N ASN A 250 -6.39 38.50 26.95
CA ASN A 250 -6.60 39.72 26.17
C ASN A 250 -7.98 40.35 26.45
N ASP A 251 -9.03 39.52 26.52
CA ASP A 251 -10.37 39.98 26.86
C ASP A 251 -10.44 40.55 28.28
N ARG A 252 -9.77 39.89 29.24
CA ARG A 252 -9.65 40.39 30.62
C ARG A 252 -8.91 41.74 30.68
N LEU A 253 -7.82 41.90 29.93
CA LEU A 253 -7.07 43.14 29.86
C LEU A 253 -7.90 44.28 29.23
N LYS A 254 -8.61 44.01 28.13
CA LYS A 254 -9.53 44.98 27.52
C LYS A 254 -10.63 45.42 28.47
N ALA A 255 -11.21 44.49 29.23
CA ALA A 255 -12.22 44.80 30.24
C ALA A 255 -11.64 45.70 31.34
N ALA A 256 -10.44 45.37 31.85
CA ALA A 256 -9.75 46.17 32.86
C ALA A 256 -9.38 47.58 32.35
N GLU A 257 -8.87 47.69 31.12
CA GLU A 257 -8.55 48.97 30.48
C GLU A 257 -9.80 49.84 30.32
N SER A 258 -10.90 49.26 29.82
CA SER A 258 -12.18 49.96 29.68
C SER A 258 -12.67 50.51 31.02
N GLN A 259 -12.55 49.73 32.11
CA GLN A 259 -12.89 50.18 33.45
C GLN A 259 -12.06 51.39 33.89
N VAL A 260 -10.73 51.36 33.67
CA VAL A 260 -9.84 52.49 33.99
C VAL A 260 -10.23 53.74 33.19
N VAL A 261 -10.49 53.59 31.89
CA VAL A 261 -10.93 54.70 31.03
C VAL A 261 -12.26 55.28 31.49
N MET A 262 -13.23 54.44 31.88
CA MET A 262 -14.50 54.91 32.43
C MET A 262 -14.29 55.71 33.73
N THR A 263 -13.49 55.21 34.66
CA THR A 263 -13.16 55.92 35.91
C THR A 263 -12.44 57.24 35.63
N MET A 264 -11.49 57.27 34.69
CA MET A 264 -10.79 58.49 34.32
C MET A 264 -11.74 59.52 33.71
N ARG A 265 -12.65 59.11 32.81
CA ARG A 265 -13.68 59.99 32.24
C ARG A 265 -14.57 60.58 33.34
N GLN A 266 -15.01 59.75 34.29
CA GLN A 266 -15.82 60.21 35.41
C GLN A 266 -15.07 61.23 36.26
N ASN A 267 -13.79 60.98 36.58
CA ASN A 267 -12.98 61.92 37.36
C ASN A 267 -12.80 63.28 36.65
N VAL A 268 -12.57 63.26 35.34
CA VAL A 268 -12.48 64.49 34.52
C VAL A 268 -13.80 65.24 34.50
N GLN A 269 -14.93 64.54 34.35
CA GLN A 269 -16.26 65.16 34.39
C GLN A 269 -16.53 65.83 35.74
N VAL A 270 -16.26 65.12 36.84
CA VAL A 270 -16.43 65.66 38.19
C VAL A 270 -15.54 66.90 38.40
N ALA A 271 -14.26 66.85 38.01
CA ALA A 271 -13.36 68.00 38.10
C ALA A 271 -13.85 69.20 37.26
N SER A 272 -14.34 68.95 36.05
CA SER A 272 -14.93 69.96 35.17
C SER A 272 -16.14 70.64 35.81
N GLU A 273 -17.05 69.87 36.43
CA GLU A 273 -18.19 70.42 37.14
C GLU A 273 -17.78 71.30 38.33
N TYR A 274 -16.78 70.87 39.11
CA TYR A 274 -16.23 71.66 40.21
C TYR A 274 -15.68 73.00 39.74
N LEU A 275 -14.87 73.00 38.68
CA LEU A 275 -14.30 74.22 38.10
C LEU A 275 -15.39 75.14 37.53
N ASN A 276 -16.40 74.58 36.86
CA ASN A 276 -17.53 75.37 36.34
C ASN A 276 -18.32 76.05 37.46
N LYS A 277 -18.63 75.33 38.55
CA LYS A 277 -19.28 75.89 39.74
C LYS A 277 -18.46 77.03 40.37
N MET A 278 -17.14 76.83 40.51
CA MET A 278 -16.24 77.86 41.04
C MET A 278 -16.16 79.09 40.13
N SER A 279 -16.09 78.89 38.82
CA SER A 279 -16.13 79.97 37.83
C SER A 279 -17.43 80.78 37.92
N CYS A 280 -18.60 80.13 37.96
CA CYS A 280 -19.89 80.81 38.14
C CYS A 280 -19.96 81.60 39.46
N HIS A 281 -19.40 81.05 40.54
CA HIS A 281 -19.33 81.74 41.83
C HIS A 281 -18.43 82.99 41.76
N ALA A 282 -17.24 82.86 41.19
CA ALA A 282 -16.32 83.98 40.98
C ALA A 282 -16.95 85.08 40.09
N HIS A 283 -17.60 84.71 38.99
CA HIS A 283 -18.33 85.65 38.13
C HIS A 283 -19.44 86.38 38.88
N SER A 284 -20.19 85.68 39.73
CA SER A 284 -21.24 86.28 40.55
C SER A 284 -20.66 87.24 41.58
N SER A 285 -19.57 86.86 42.24
CA SER A 285 -18.83 87.70 43.19
C SER A 285 -18.30 88.99 42.53
N ILE A 286 -17.62 88.88 41.39
CA ILE A 286 -17.13 90.02 40.61
C ILE A 286 -18.28 90.95 40.19
N ARG A 287 -19.40 90.38 39.72
CA ARG A 287 -20.59 91.16 39.34
C ARG A 287 -21.12 91.96 40.53
N LEU A 288 -21.26 91.34 41.70
CA LEU A 288 -21.70 92.02 42.92
C LEU A 288 -20.73 93.14 43.34
N SER A 289 -19.42 92.88 43.34
CA SER A 289 -18.41 93.91 43.63
C SER A 289 -18.45 95.06 42.63
N ARG A 290 -18.68 94.78 41.35
CA ARG A 290 -18.83 95.82 40.32
C ARG A 290 -20.11 96.63 40.52
N GLU A 291 -21.21 96.00 40.92
CA GLU A 291 -22.47 96.69 41.24
C GLU A 291 -22.33 97.57 42.48
N SER A 292 -21.69 97.08 43.54
CA SER A 292 -21.44 97.89 44.75
C SER A 292 -20.50 99.07 44.49
N LEU A 293 -19.47 98.91 43.65
CA LEU A 293 -18.62 100.02 43.22
C LEU A 293 -19.39 101.05 42.40
N LYS A 294 -20.32 100.63 41.52
CA LYS A 294 -21.19 101.55 40.78
C LYS A 294 -22.14 102.31 41.70
N THR A 295 -22.75 101.66 42.69
CA THR A 295 -23.62 102.37 43.65
C THR A 295 -22.82 103.32 44.52
N ALA A 296 -21.62 102.94 44.99
CA ALA A 296 -20.72 103.83 45.72
C ALA A 296 -20.29 105.05 44.88
N ALA A 297 -19.97 104.86 43.60
CA ALA A 297 -19.63 105.96 42.69
C ALA A 297 -20.80 106.96 42.48
N LYS A 298 -22.05 106.47 42.40
CA LYS A 298 -23.25 107.32 42.33
C LYS A 298 -23.48 108.16 43.60
N PHE A 299 -23.04 107.67 44.77
CA PHE A 299 -23.12 108.43 46.02
C PHE A 299 -21.97 109.43 46.21
N ASN A 300 -20.85 109.27 45.49
CA ASN A 300 -19.66 110.13 45.59
C ASN A 300 -19.55 111.21 44.49
N THR A 301 -20.51 111.33 43.57
CA THR A 301 -20.61 112.48 42.66
C THR A 301 -21.21 113.67 43.41
N PRO A 302 -20.49 114.80 43.59
CA PRO A 302 -21.06 115.99 44.20
C PRO A 302 -22.10 116.62 43.26
N GLU A 303 -23.36 116.68 43.69
CA GLU A 303 -24.30 117.66 43.17
C GLU A 303 -23.88 119.06 43.63
N GLY A 304 -23.67 119.96 42.67
CA GLY A 304 -23.45 121.39 42.87
C GLY A 304 -22.30 121.91 41.99
N LEU A 305 -22.44 122.93 41.15
CA LEU A 305 -23.47 123.94 40.91
C LEU A 305 -23.28 124.47 39.48
N SER A 306 -24.37 124.82 38.78
CA SER A 306 -24.51 126.10 38.06
C SER A 306 -25.86 126.20 37.36
N ASP A 307 -26.84 126.86 38.01
CA ASP A 307 -27.69 127.88 37.38
C ASP A 307 -28.56 128.57 38.45
N ASN A 308 -28.07 129.71 38.97
CA ASN A 308 -28.81 130.98 39.06
C ASN A 308 -28.01 132.04 39.81
N THR A 309 -27.75 133.15 39.10
CA THR A 309 -27.36 134.52 39.55
C THR A 309 -26.01 134.72 40.24
#